data_AF-A0AAQ4CSA0-F1
#
_entry.id   AF-A0AAQ4CSA0-F1
#
_cell.length_a   1.000
_cell.length_b   1.000
_cell.length_c   1.000
_cell.angle_alpha   90.00
_cell.angle_beta   90.00
_cell.angle_gamma   90.00
#
_symmetry.space_group_name_H-M   'P 1'
#
loop_
_entity.id
_entity.type
_entity.pdbx_description
1 polymer ?
#
loop_
_entity_poly.entity_id
_entity_poly.type
_entity_poly.pdbx_seq_one_letter_code
_entity_poly.pdbx_strand_id
1 'polypeptide(L)'
;MERTVKLRVRVDYSTYSALKEVEEEYREVLEEAINYGLSNKTTSFTRIKAGIYKVEREKHKDLPSHYIYTACEDASERLDSFEKLKKRGRSYTDKPSVRRVTVHLDDHLWKFSLSIISISTKKGKVLISNLP
;
A
#
# COMPACT_ATOMS: atom_id res chain seq x y z
N MET A 1 -9.20 -21.47 10.88
CA MET A 1 -10.36 -20.61 10.64
C MET A 1 -9.89 -19.18 10.83
N GLU A 2 -9.67 -18.43 9.75
CA GLU A 2 -9.24 -17.03 9.84
C GLU A 2 -10.46 -16.15 10.10
N ARG A 3 -10.36 -15.23 11.05
CA ARG A 3 -11.42 -14.27 11.38
C ARG A 3 -10.90 -12.86 11.12
N THR A 4 -11.56 -12.16 10.21
CA THR A 4 -11.29 -10.74 9.97
C THR A 4 -12.01 -9.90 11.03
N VAL A 5 -11.27 -9.02 11.71
CA VAL A 5 -11.81 -8.08 12.68
C VAL A 5 -11.57 -6.66 12.17
N LYS A 6 -12.61 -5.82 12.22
CA LYS A 6 -12.50 -4.39 11.90
C LYS A 6 -12.35 -3.58 13.18
N LEU A 7 -11.24 -2.86 13.29
CA LEU A 7 -10.99 -1.94 14.40
C LEU A 7 -11.12 -0.49 13.94
N ARG A 8 -11.72 0.35 14.78
CA ARG A 8 -11.72 1.80 14.62
C ARG A 8 -11.11 2.38 15.90
N VAL A 9 -10.00 3.09 15.74
CA VAL A 9 -9.20 3.65 16.82
C VAL A 9 -9.16 5.17 16.70
N ARG A 10 -9.11 5.85 17.84
CA ARG A 10 -8.80 7.29 17.89
C ARG A 10 -7.32 7.42 18.20
N VAL A 11 -6.66 8.33 17.51
CA VAL A 11 -5.23 8.60 17.68
C VAL A 11 -5.02 10.09 17.85
N ASP A 12 -3.92 10.47 18.49
CA ASP A 12 -3.50 11.86 18.55
C ASP A 12 -3.05 12.38 17.17
N TYR A 13 -2.89 13.70 17.08
CA TYR A 13 -2.51 14.36 15.84
C TYR A 13 -1.13 13.91 15.33
N SER A 14 -0.16 13.68 16.22
CA SER A 14 1.18 13.21 15.86
C SER A 14 1.15 11.84 15.18
N THR A 15 0.40 10.90 15.74
CA THR A 15 0.22 9.55 15.20
C THR A 15 -0.52 9.60 13.89
N TYR A 16 -1.60 10.39 13.81
CA TYR A 16 -2.33 10.60 12.57
C TYR A 16 -1.42 11.15 11.47
N SER A 17 -0.63 12.19 11.76
CA SER A 17 0.29 12.81 10.81
C SER A 17 1.34 11.81 10.31
N ALA A 18 1.94 11.02 11.21
CA ALA A 18 2.93 10.02 10.83
C ALA A 18 2.34 8.91 9.93
N LEU A 19 1.10 8.47 10.19
CA LEU A 19 0.40 7.53 9.34
C LEU A 19 -0.01 8.15 8.00
N LYS A 20 -0.34 9.45 8.00
CA LYS A 20 -0.71 10.18 6.80
C LYS A 20 0.48 10.34 5.84
N GLU A 21 1.66 10.65 6.36
CA GLU A 21 2.91 10.68 5.58
C GLU A 21 3.16 9.32 4.89
N VAL A 22 2.93 8.21 5.60
CA VAL A 22 3.04 6.86 5.02
C VAL A 22 2.00 6.62 3.93
N GLU A 23 0.74 7.01 4.14
CA GLU A 23 -0.34 6.87 3.14
C GLU A 23 -0.02 7.64 1.84
N GLU A 24 0.53 8.85 1.97
CA GLU A 24 0.88 9.71 0.85
C GLU A 24 2.02 9.11 0.02
N GLU A 25 3.10 8.65 0.65
CA GLU A 25 4.20 8.00 -0.07
C GLU A 25 3.80 6.64 -0.66
N TYR A 26 2.99 5.86 0.07
CA TYR A 26 2.44 4.63 -0.48
C TYR A 26 1.61 4.90 -1.74
N ARG A 27 0.83 5.98 -1.77
CA ARG A 27 0.07 6.39 -2.95
C ARG A 27 1.00 6.66 -4.14
N GLU A 28 2.06 7.42 -3.92
CA GLU A 28 3.01 7.75 -4.99
C GLU A 28 3.63 6.49 -5.60
N VAL A 29 4.11 5.58 -4.75
CA VAL A 29 4.70 4.31 -5.20
C VAL A 29 3.65 3.46 -5.94
N LEU A 30 2.42 3.41 -5.43
CA LEU A 30 1.32 2.66 -6.05
C LEU A 30 0.95 3.21 -7.43
N GLU A 31 0.90 4.53 -7.59
CA GLU A 31 0.63 5.17 -8.87
C GLU A 31 1.75 4.89 -9.87
N GLU A 32 3.02 4.97 -9.45
CA GLU A 32 4.16 4.61 -10.30
C GLU A 32 4.15 3.13 -10.69
N ALA A 33 3.84 2.24 -9.75
CA ALA A 33 3.71 0.81 -9.99
C ALA A 33 2.61 0.49 -11.03
N ILE A 34 1.46 1.18 -10.94
CA ILE A 34 0.38 1.07 -11.92
C ILE A 34 0.83 1.60 -13.29
N ASN A 35 1.47 2.76 -13.34
CA ASN A 35 1.95 3.37 -14.58
C ASN A 35 2.99 2.47 -15.28
N TYR A 36 3.92 1.89 -14.51
CA TYR A 36 4.88 0.93 -15.01
C TYR A 36 4.19 -0.31 -15.58
N GLY A 37 3.23 -0.88 -14.84
CA GLY A 37 2.47 -2.05 -15.28
C GLY A 37 1.71 -1.83 -16.58
N LEU A 38 1.04 -0.68 -16.73
CA LEU A 38 0.33 -0.29 -17.96
C LEU A 38 1.29 -0.11 -19.14
N SER A 39 2.38 0.64 -18.93
CA SER A 39 3.36 0.94 -19.99
C SER A 39 4.06 -0.31 -20.51
N ASN A 40 4.30 -1.28 -19.62
CA ASN A 40 4.99 -2.53 -19.93
C ASN A 40 4.04 -3.72 -20.18
N LYS A 41 2.72 -3.48 -20.22
CA LYS A 41 1.69 -4.51 -20.43
C LYS A 41 1.87 -5.72 -19.51
N THR A 42 2.08 -5.46 -18.22
CA THR A 42 2.33 -6.49 -17.22
C THR A 42 1.48 -6.26 -15.98
N THR A 43 0.87 -7.34 -15.50
CA THR A 43 0.22 -7.40 -14.18
C THR A 43 1.08 -8.12 -13.15
N SER A 44 2.21 -8.71 -13.55
CA SER A 44 3.06 -9.50 -12.66
C SER A 44 3.73 -8.63 -11.60
N PHE A 45 3.41 -8.90 -10.33
CA PHE A 45 4.06 -8.32 -9.15
C PHE A 45 5.59 -8.29 -9.25
N THR A 46 6.22 -9.43 -9.58
CA THR A 46 7.69 -9.52 -9.63
C THR A 46 8.28 -8.63 -10.72
N ARG A 47 7.62 -8.54 -11.89
CA ARG A 47 8.03 -7.65 -12.99
C ARG A 47 7.85 -6.17 -12.65
N ILE A 48 6.74 -5.81 -12.00
CA ILE A 48 6.47 -4.43 -11.55
C ILE A 48 7.55 -4.01 -10.54
N LYS A 49 7.74 -4.82 -9.48
CA LYS A 49 8.75 -4.56 -8.46
C LYS A 49 10.15 -4.46 -9.05
N ALA A 50 10.55 -5.37 -9.94
CA ALA A 50 11.86 -5.31 -10.58
C ALA A 50 12.08 -4.01 -11.38
N GLY A 51 11.02 -3.45 -11.95
CA GLY A 51 11.09 -2.22 -12.73
C GLY A 51 11.26 -0.95 -11.91
N ILE A 52 10.55 -0.84 -10.79
CA ILE A 52 10.47 0.44 -10.04
C ILE A 52 11.25 0.44 -8.74
N TYR A 53 11.54 -0.73 -8.15
CA TYR A 53 11.99 -0.81 -6.75
C TYR A 53 13.24 0.01 -6.46
N LYS A 54 14.24 0.00 -7.36
CA LYS A 54 15.48 0.76 -7.14
C LYS A 54 15.20 2.27 -7.06
N VAL A 55 14.45 2.79 -8.02
CA VAL A 55 14.11 4.22 -8.13
C VAL A 55 13.26 4.64 -6.93
N GLU A 56 12.21 3.88 -6.64
CA GLU A 56 11.32 4.18 -5.51
C GLU A 56 12.04 4.05 -4.17
N ARG A 57 12.98 3.11 -4.03
CA ARG A 57 13.79 2.99 -2.80
C ARG A 57 14.72 4.17 -2.61
N GLU A 58 15.28 4.71 -3.69
CA GLU A 58 16.13 5.89 -3.66
C GLU A 58 15.32 7.17 -3.41
N LYS A 59 14.07 7.24 -3.87
CA LYS A 59 13.15 8.36 -3.63
C LYS A 59 12.59 8.36 -2.20
N HIS A 60 12.20 7.19 -1.71
CA HIS A 60 11.54 6.97 -0.42
C HIS A 60 12.48 6.30 0.61
N LYS A 61 13.66 6.90 0.85
CA LYS A 61 14.72 6.28 1.67
C LYS A 61 14.32 6.04 3.12
N ASP A 62 13.56 6.95 3.71
CA ASP A 62 13.15 6.88 5.11
C ASP A 62 11.91 6.01 5.33
N LEU A 63 11.16 5.70 4.26
CA LEU A 63 10.03 4.80 4.33
C LEU A 63 10.54 3.35 4.55
N PRO A 64 9.95 2.55 5.45
CA PRO A 64 10.25 1.13 5.52
C PRO A 64 10.07 0.46 4.15
N SER A 65 11.09 -0.27 3.69
CA SER A 65 11.14 -0.78 2.31
C SER A 65 9.97 -1.69 1.93
N HIS A 66 9.35 -2.35 2.91
CA HIS A 66 8.23 -3.25 2.67
C HIS A 66 6.96 -2.52 2.22
N TYR A 67 6.83 -1.21 2.45
CA TYR A 67 5.75 -0.42 1.84
C TYR A 67 5.85 -0.38 0.31
N ILE A 68 7.07 -0.34 -0.24
CA ILE A 68 7.28 -0.38 -1.69
C ILE A 68 6.88 -1.76 -2.23
N TYR A 69 7.22 -2.81 -1.49
CA TYR A 69 6.81 -4.17 -1.83
C TYR A 69 5.29 -4.30 -1.88
N THR A 70 4.58 -3.91 -0.83
CA THR A 70 3.12 -4.07 -0.77
C THR A 70 2.37 -3.12 -1.70
N ALA A 71 2.95 -1.97 -2.06
CA ALA A 71 2.41 -1.10 -3.12
C ALA A 71 2.52 -1.76 -4.51
N CYS A 72 3.63 -2.46 -4.80
CA CYS A 72 3.78 -3.22 -6.05
C CYS A 72 2.79 -4.40 -6.12
N GLU A 73 2.51 -5.05 -4.99
CA GLU A 73 1.54 -6.13 -4.89
C GLU A 73 0.11 -5.62 -5.11
N ASP A 74 -0.28 -4.53 -4.44
CA ASP A 74 -1.57 -3.86 -4.66
C ASP A 74 -1.73 -3.41 -6.13
N ALA A 75 -0.68 -2.84 -6.74
CA ALA A 75 -0.70 -2.48 -8.16
C ALA A 75 -0.95 -3.70 -9.07
N SER A 76 -0.26 -4.81 -8.82
CA SER A 76 -0.43 -6.07 -9.54
C SER A 76 -1.88 -6.57 -9.49
N GLU A 77 -2.48 -6.60 -8.30
CA GLU A 77 -3.88 -7.03 -8.12
C GLU A 77 -4.87 -6.10 -8.82
N ARG A 78 -4.67 -4.77 -8.71
CA ARG A 78 -5.53 -3.78 -9.37
C ARG A 78 -5.47 -3.89 -10.88
N LEU A 79 -4.27 -4.08 -11.44
CA LEU A 79 -4.07 -4.23 -12.87
C LEU A 79 -4.71 -5.52 -13.40
N ASP A 80 -4.52 -6.65 -12.71
CA ASP A 80 -5.14 -7.92 -13.07
C ASP A 80 -6.68 -7.84 -13.02
N SER A 81 -7.23 -7.25 -11.95
CA SER A 81 -8.66 -7.00 -11.83
C SER A 81 -9.19 -6.10 -12.96
N PHE A 82 -8.47 -5.03 -13.26
CA PHE A 82 -8.82 -4.10 -14.34
C PHE A 82 -8.80 -4.79 -15.71
N GLU A 83 -7.79 -5.60 -16.01
CA GLU A 83 -7.74 -6.38 -17.26
C GLU A 83 -8.92 -7.35 -17.37
N LYS A 84 -9.29 -8.03 -16.29
CA LYS A 84 -10.46 -8.92 -16.25
C LYS A 84 -11.76 -8.16 -16.51
N LEU A 85 -11.91 -6.96 -15.95
CA LEU A 85 -13.07 -6.09 -16.21
C LEU A 85 -13.11 -5.60 -17.66
N LYS A 86 -11.96 -5.20 -18.22
CA LYS A 86 -11.83 -4.76 -19.62
C LYS A 86 -12.18 -5.88 -20.59
N LYS A 87 -11.70 -7.11 -20.36
CA LYS A 87 -12.04 -8.31 -21.15
C LYS A 87 -13.54 -8.61 -21.15
N ARG A 88 -14.25 -8.23 -20.08
CA ARG A 88 -15.71 -8.40 -19.96
C ARG A 88 -16.53 -7.22 -20.50
N GLY A 89 -15.87 -6.20 -21.08
CA GLY A 89 -16.53 -4.97 -21.54
C GLY A 89 -17.12 -4.11 -20.41
N ARG A 90 -16.64 -4.28 -19.17
CA ARG A 90 -17.14 -3.58 -17.96
C ARG A 90 -16.22 -2.45 -17.48
N SER A 91 -15.24 -2.07 -18.30
CA SER A 91 -14.42 -0.90 -18.04
C SER A 91 -14.97 0.30 -18.80
N TYR A 92 -15.22 1.39 -18.09
CA TYR A 92 -15.64 2.68 -18.67
C TYR A 92 -14.45 3.64 -18.84
N THR A 93 -13.24 3.20 -18.49
CA THR A 93 -12.00 3.97 -18.60
C THR A 93 -10.90 3.13 -19.27
N ASP A 94 -9.91 3.82 -19.84
CA ASP A 94 -8.74 3.15 -20.45
C ASP A 94 -7.68 2.70 -19.45
N LYS A 95 -7.70 3.30 -18.25
CA LYS A 95 -6.78 2.99 -17.13
C LYS A 95 -7.52 2.91 -15.78
N PRO A 96 -7.00 2.14 -14.81
CA PRO A 96 -7.47 2.18 -13.44
C PRO A 96 -7.18 3.56 -12.81
N SER A 97 -8.11 4.09 -12.02
CA SER A 97 -7.91 5.34 -11.27
C SER A 97 -7.73 5.05 -9.78
N VAL A 98 -6.66 5.54 -9.17
CA VAL A 98 -6.43 5.44 -7.72
C VAL A 98 -7.21 6.55 -7.00
N ARG A 99 -8.48 6.28 -6.66
CA ARG A 99 -9.34 7.26 -5.96
C ARG A 99 -9.18 7.24 -4.45
N ARG A 100 -8.91 6.06 -3.90
CA ARG A 100 -8.69 5.80 -2.48
C ARG A 100 -7.54 4.83 -2.36
N VAL A 101 -6.76 4.99 -1.29
CA VAL A 101 -5.64 4.14 -0.96
C VAL A 101 -5.95 3.46 0.35
N THR A 102 -5.82 2.14 0.35
CA THR A 102 -5.75 1.33 1.55
C THR A 102 -4.32 0.86 1.65
N VAL A 103 -3.63 1.20 2.74
CA VAL A 103 -2.24 0.78 2.94
C VAL A 103 -2.25 -0.65 3.50
N HIS A 104 -1.68 -1.58 2.74
CA HIS A 104 -1.52 -2.96 3.18
C HIS A 104 -0.31 -3.07 4.11
N LEU A 105 -0.58 -3.52 5.34
CA LEU A 105 0.44 -3.76 6.36
C LEU A 105 0.60 -5.27 6.54
N ASP A 106 1.75 -5.80 6.18
CA ASP A 106 2.14 -7.19 6.45
C ASP A 106 2.88 -7.33 7.79
N ASP A 107 3.33 -8.54 8.10
CA ASP A 107 4.06 -8.90 9.32
C ASP A 107 5.38 -8.12 9.54
N HIS A 108 5.91 -7.44 8.53
CA HIS A 108 7.07 -6.55 8.66
C HIS A 108 6.67 -5.13 9.06
N LEU A 109 5.48 -4.69 8.65
CA LEU A 109 5.02 -3.31 8.79
C LEU A 109 4.21 -3.07 10.06
N TRP A 110 3.59 -4.10 10.64
CA TRP A 110 2.84 -3.96 11.89
C TRP A 110 3.03 -5.13 12.85
N LYS A 111 2.71 -4.88 14.12
CA LYS A 111 2.62 -5.90 15.17
C LYS A 111 1.41 -5.63 16.06
N PHE A 112 0.85 -6.68 16.64
CA PHE A 112 -0.21 -6.59 17.63
C PHE A 112 0.17 -7.32 18.91
N SER A 113 -0.01 -6.65 20.05
CA SER A 113 0.22 -7.24 21.37
C SER A 113 -0.90 -6.82 22.31
N LEU A 114 -1.82 -7.75 22.60
CA LEU A 114 -2.99 -7.60 23.47
C LEU A 114 -3.92 -6.44 23.07
N SER A 115 -3.51 -5.21 23.39
CA SER A 115 -4.24 -3.99 23.12
C SER A 115 -3.46 -2.94 22.31
N ILE A 116 -2.21 -3.22 21.96
CA ILE A 116 -1.34 -2.26 21.29
C ILE A 116 -1.08 -2.73 19.85
N ILE A 117 -1.40 -1.88 18.90
CA ILE A 117 -1.01 -2.01 17.49
C ILE A 117 0.21 -1.13 17.28
N SER A 118 1.32 -1.73 16.84
CA SER A 118 2.51 -1.00 16.44
C SER A 118 2.60 -0.97 14.92
N ILE A 119 2.78 0.22 14.33
CA ILE A 119 2.93 0.41 12.89
C ILE A 119 4.25 1.11 12.61
N SER A 120 5.04 0.57 11.69
CA SER A 120 6.30 1.16 11.25
C SER A 120 6.05 2.40 10.38
N THR A 121 6.71 3.52 10.69
CA THR A 121 6.64 4.77 9.92
C THR A 121 8.06 5.27 9.61
N LYS A 122 8.17 6.40 8.92
CA LYS A 122 9.47 6.99 8.56
C LYS A 122 10.35 7.33 9.76
N LYS A 123 9.72 7.76 10.86
CA LYS A 123 10.40 8.26 12.07
C LYS A 123 10.39 7.24 13.21
N GLY A 124 10.25 5.96 12.89
CA GLY A 124 10.10 4.88 13.86
C GLY A 124 8.67 4.36 13.95
N LYS A 125 8.35 3.67 15.04
CA LYS A 125 7.04 3.02 15.21
C LYS A 125 6.07 3.91 15.94
N VAL A 126 4.85 4.03 15.43
CA VAL A 126 3.72 4.56 16.20
C VAL A 126 3.06 3.42 16.97
N LEU A 127 2.54 3.74 18.15
CA LEU A 127 1.81 2.81 19.01
C LEU A 127 0.38 3.30 19.14
N ILE A 128 -0.57 2.43 18.82
CA ILE A 128 -2.00 2.73 18.85
C ILE A 128 -2.65 1.79 19.85
N SER A 129 -3.26 2.37 20.89
CA SER A 129 -4.12 1.62 21.81
C SER A 129 -5.45 1.32 21.14
N ASN A 130 -5.90 0.07 21.24
CA ASN A 130 -7.25 -0.34 20.86
C ASN A 130 -8.23 -0.31 22.05
N LEU A 131 -7.78 0.11 23.23
CA LEU A 131 -8.64 0.32 24.40
C LEU A 131 -9.45 1.62 24.23
N PRO A 132 -10.71 1.63 24.69
CA PRO A 132 -11.60 2.78 24.58
C PRO A 132 -11.12 4.01 25.35
#